data_AF-V4NML9-F1
#
_entry.id   AF-V4NML9-F1
#
_cell.length_a   1.000
_cell.length_b   1.000
_cell.length_c   1.000
_cell.angle_alpha   90.00
_cell.angle_beta   90.00
_cell.angle_gamma   90.00
#
_symmetry.space_group_name_H-M   'P 1'
#
loop_
_entity.id
_entity.type
_entity.pdbx_description
1 polymer ?
#
loop_
_entity_poly.entity_id
_entity_poly.type
_entity_poly.pdbx_seq_one_letter_code
_entity_poly.pdbx_strand_id
1 'polypeptide(L)'
;MVQSNFFSFGIIAMADDAASITSNDVITGAAQTRLRTIIERIERLEEDKAVIANDIKEVYAEAKGEGFDVKILRKVVSIRKKDKIKRDEEDALLDLYMSAIGM
;
A
#
# COMPACT_ATOMS: atom_id res chain seq x y z
N MET A 1 32.17 -43.24 -40.52
CA MET A 1 31.25 -43.08 -41.66
C MET A 1 29.90 -42.71 -41.10
N VAL A 2 29.45 -41.51 -41.45
CA VAL A 2 28.22 -40.85 -41.01
C VAL A 2 27.00 -41.63 -41.48
N GLN A 3 25.99 -41.80 -40.62
CA GLN A 3 24.57 -41.75 -41.03
C GLN A 3 23.71 -41.19 -39.87
N SER A 4 23.53 -39.88 -39.94
CA SER A 4 22.36 -39.13 -39.48
C SER A 4 21.09 -39.61 -40.15
N ASN A 5 19.99 -39.76 -39.39
CA ASN A 5 18.57 -39.86 -39.81
C ASN A 5 17.77 -40.49 -38.64
N PHE A 6 16.62 -40.05 -38.14
CA PHE A 6 15.63 -39.04 -38.49
C PHE A 6 14.90 -38.70 -37.17
N PHE A 7 15.09 -37.51 -36.60
CA PHE A 7 14.13 -36.96 -35.64
C PHE A 7 13.08 -36.20 -36.46
N SER A 8 12.05 -36.93 -36.89
CA SER A 8 10.82 -36.36 -37.44
C SER A 8 9.69 -36.84 -36.56
N PHE A 9 9.19 -35.95 -35.69
CA PHE A 9 7.76 -35.74 -35.48
C PHE A 9 7.57 -34.53 -34.57
N GLY A 10 6.74 -33.57 -35.01
CA GLY A 10 6.23 -32.51 -34.13
C GLY A 10 6.59 -31.08 -34.49
N ILE A 11 6.39 -30.69 -35.76
CA ILE A 11 6.01 -29.31 -36.07
C ILE A 11 4.67 -29.06 -35.38
N ILE A 12 4.64 -28.28 -34.29
CA ILE A 12 3.43 -27.60 -33.83
C ILE A 12 3.72 -26.11 -33.85
N ALA A 13 3.20 -25.51 -34.92
CA ALA A 13 2.66 -24.17 -35.06
C ALA A 13 3.29 -23.03 -34.22
N MET A 14 3.96 -22.13 -34.94
CA MET A 14 3.78 -20.70 -34.71
C MET A 14 2.29 -20.36 -34.84
N ALA A 15 1.75 -19.55 -33.94
CA ALA A 15 0.95 -18.37 -34.25
C ALA A 15 0.13 -17.94 -33.02
N ASP A 16 0.27 -16.66 -32.70
CA ASP A 16 -0.76 -15.80 -32.13
C ASP A 16 -1.04 -15.87 -30.62
N ASP A 17 -0.16 -15.21 -29.84
CA ASP A 17 -0.59 -14.49 -28.63
C ASP A 17 -0.15 -13.02 -28.72
N ALA A 18 -0.37 -12.43 -29.89
CA ALA A 18 -0.17 -11.00 -30.17
C ALA A 18 -1.48 -10.35 -30.66
N ALA A 19 -2.62 -10.87 -30.22
CA ALA A 19 -3.95 -10.33 -30.45
C ALA A 19 -4.73 -10.40 -29.12
N SER A 20 -4.58 -9.41 -28.24
CA SER A 20 -5.44 -8.24 -28.32
C SER A 20 -4.95 -7.13 -27.38
N ILE A 21 -4.25 -6.14 -27.95
CA ILE A 21 -4.42 -4.76 -27.50
C ILE A 21 -5.38 -4.13 -28.51
N THR A 22 -6.62 -4.65 -28.58
CA THR A 22 -7.68 -3.94 -29.30
C THR A 22 -8.09 -2.76 -28.45
N SER A 23 -7.78 -1.58 -28.96
CA SER A 23 -8.03 -0.24 -28.44
C SER A 23 -9.51 0.11 -28.20
N ASN A 24 -10.26 -0.68 -27.42
CA ASN A 24 -11.62 -0.38 -26.98
C ASN A 24 -12.09 -1.35 -25.88
N ASP A 25 -11.42 -1.34 -24.72
CA ASP A 25 -12.10 -1.74 -23.49
C ASP A 25 -13.06 -0.59 -23.14
N VAL A 26 -14.15 -0.49 -23.90
CA VAL A 26 -15.17 0.54 -23.75
C VAL A 26 -15.70 0.37 -22.34
N ILE A 27 -15.24 1.23 -21.44
CA ILE A 27 -15.83 1.37 -20.10
C ILE A 27 -17.32 1.54 -20.35
N THR A 28 -18.09 0.49 -20.09
CA THR A 28 -19.55 0.48 -20.33
C THR A 28 -20.17 1.68 -19.62
N GLY A 29 -21.28 2.23 -20.12
CA GLY A 29 -21.90 3.42 -19.50
C GLY A 29 -22.12 3.27 -17.98
N ALA A 30 -22.44 2.04 -17.53
CA ALA A 30 -22.53 1.69 -16.11
C ALA A 30 -21.17 1.75 -15.37
N ALA A 31 -20.10 1.29 -16.00
CA ALA A 31 -18.75 1.39 -15.45
C ALA A 31 -18.24 2.84 -15.41
N GLN A 32 -18.63 3.70 -16.36
CA GLN A 32 -18.31 5.13 -16.34
C GLN A 32 -19.01 5.85 -15.18
N THR A 33 -20.30 5.55 -14.93
CA THR A 33 -21.03 6.09 -13.79
C THR A 33 -20.41 5.66 -12.46
N ARG A 34 -20.03 4.37 -12.33
CA ARG A 34 -19.36 3.88 -11.12
C ARG A 34 -18.00 4.54 -10.89
N LEU A 35 -17.21 4.71 -11.95
CA LEU A 35 -15.91 5.39 -11.87
C LEU A 35 -16.07 6.83 -11.40
N ARG A 36 -17.04 7.57 -11.95
CA ARG A 36 -17.34 8.94 -11.51
C ARG A 36 -17.71 9.00 -10.02
N THR A 37 -18.59 8.13 -9.54
CA THR A 37 -18.96 8.10 -8.12
C THR A 37 -17.77 7.76 -7.21
N ILE A 38 -16.86 6.88 -7.64
CA ILE A 38 -15.64 6.57 -6.88
C ILE A 38 -14.73 7.80 -6.81
N ILE A 39 -14.52 8.49 -7.94
CA ILE A 39 -13.69 9.70 -8.00
C ILE A 39 -14.27 10.81 -7.12
N GLU A 40 -15.55 11.12 -7.25
CA GLU A 40 -16.23 12.15 -6.43
C GLU A 40 -16.11 11.86 -4.93
N ARG A 41 -16.19 10.59 -4.52
CA ARG A 41 -15.99 10.18 -3.12
C ARG A 41 -14.54 10.37 -2.67
N ILE A 42 -13.57 10.05 -3.52
CA ILE A 42 -12.14 10.23 -3.21
C ILE A 42 -11.80 11.71 -3.11
N GLU A 43 -12.30 12.56 -4.01
CA GLU A 43 -12.05 14.00 -4.00
C GLU A 43 -12.55 14.65 -2.70
N ARG A 44 -13.76 14.31 -2.25
CA ARG A 44 -14.27 14.76 -0.94
C ARG A 44 -13.38 14.30 0.22
N LEU A 45 -12.94 13.04 0.20
CA LEU A 45 -12.07 12.51 1.25
C LEU A 45 -10.67 13.15 1.25
N GLU A 46 -10.12 13.51 0.09
CA GLU A 46 -8.85 14.25 0.00
C GLU A 46 -9.00 15.70 0.46
N GLU A 47 -10.13 16.35 0.21
CA GLU A 47 -10.44 17.67 0.76
C GLU A 47 -10.55 17.62 2.30
N ASP A 48 -11.33 16.69 2.85
CA ASP A 48 -11.46 16.49 4.30
C ASP A 48 -10.09 16.22 4.96
N LYS A 49 -9.25 15.41 4.31
CA LYS A 49 -7.90 15.12 4.77
C LYS A 49 -7.00 16.35 4.74
N ALA A 50 -7.16 17.24 3.74
CA ALA A 50 -6.43 18.50 3.69
C ALA A 50 -6.85 19.44 4.83
N VAL A 51 -8.15 19.53 5.12
CA VAL A 51 -8.69 20.28 6.27
C VAL A 51 -8.10 19.75 7.57
N ILE A 52 -8.23 18.44 7.83
CA ILE A 52 -7.67 17.79 9.03
C ILE A 52 -6.15 17.99 9.13
N ALA A 53 -5.43 17.93 8.01
CA ALA A 53 -3.99 18.15 8.00
C ALA A 53 -3.62 19.59 8.37
N ASN A 54 -4.45 20.57 8.05
CA ASN A 54 -4.26 21.95 8.46
C ASN A 54 -4.58 22.13 9.94
N ASP A 55 -5.68 21.59 10.44
CA ASP A 55 -6.03 21.60 11.87
C ASP A 55 -4.90 21.01 12.72
N ILE A 56 -4.33 19.87 12.29
CA ILE A 56 -3.19 19.24 12.96
C ILE A 56 -1.98 20.19 13.00
N LYS A 57 -1.71 20.95 11.94
CA LYS A 57 -0.60 21.91 11.93
C LYS A 57 -0.85 23.05 12.90
N GLU A 58 -2.09 23.55 12.99
CA GLU A 58 -2.48 24.60 13.92
C GLU A 58 -2.28 24.17 15.38
N VAL A 59 -2.71 22.95 15.74
CA VAL A 59 -2.48 22.39 17.08
C VAL A 59 -1.00 22.29 17.42
N TYR A 60 -0.16 21.86 16.47
CA TYR A 60 1.29 21.85 16.69
C TYR A 60 1.90 23.26 16.77
N ALA A 61 1.32 24.25 16.10
CA ALA A 61 1.76 25.64 16.18
C ALA A 61 1.36 26.28 17.51
N GLU A 62 0.16 26.01 18.01
CA GLU A 62 -0.31 26.40 19.35
C GLU A 62 0.59 25.82 20.43
N ALA A 63 0.85 24.50 20.38
CA ALA A 63 1.75 23.84 21.32
C ALA A 63 3.17 24.46 21.31
N LYS A 64 3.64 24.91 20.14
CA LYS A 64 4.91 25.65 20.04
C LYS A 64 4.84 27.02 20.72
N GLY A 65 3.72 27.73 20.58
CA GLY A 65 3.47 29.02 21.23
C GLY A 65 3.40 28.92 22.76
N GLU A 66 2.91 27.80 23.28
CA GLU A 66 2.90 27.46 24.71
C GLU A 66 4.28 27.03 25.25
N GLY A 67 5.26 26.81 24.36
CA GLY A 67 6.63 26.45 24.73
C GLY A 67 6.94 24.94 24.70
N PHE A 68 6.06 24.11 24.14
CA PHE A 68 6.33 22.69 23.95
C PHE A 68 7.20 22.41 22.71
N ASP A 69 8.05 21.38 22.78
CA ASP A 69 8.81 20.91 21.62
C ASP A 69 7.94 20.02 20.72
N VAL A 70 7.55 20.59 19.57
CA VAL A 70 6.77 19.92 18.51
C VAL A 70 7.42 18.62 18.02
N LYS A 71 8.75 18.51 18.01
CA LYS A 71 9.45 17.28 17.60
C LYS A 71 9.18 16.15 18.57
N ILE A 72 9.24 16.44 19.87
CA ILE A 72 8.95 15.47 20.93
C ILE A 72 7.47 15.10 20.91
N LEU A 73 6.55 16.07 20.75
CA LEU A 73 5.13 15.79 20.63
C LEU A 73 4.80 14.85 19.45
N ARG A 74 5.38 15.09 18.27
CA ARG A 74 5.22 14.18 17.11
C ARG A 74 5.75 12.78 17.41
N LYS A 75 6.86 12.66 18.13
CA LYS A 75 7.42 11.37 18.55
C LYS A 75 6.49 10.65 19.53
N VAL A 76 5.94 11.37 20.51
CA VAL A 76 4.97 10.82 21.47
C VAL A 76 3.71 10.34 20.75
N VAL A 77 3.15 11.14 19.84
CA VAL A 77 1.98 10.74 19.04
C VAL A 77 2.31 9.52 18.17
N SER A 78 3.50 9.46 17.55
CA SER A 78 3.92 8.31 16.75
C SER A 78 4.07 7.04 17.60
N ILE A 79 4.67 7.12 18.79
CA ILE A 79 4.77 6.00 19.73
C ILE A 79 3.39 5.55 20.23
N ARG A 80 2.48 6.49 20.51
CA ARG A 80 1.11 6.19 20.91
C ARG A 80 0.28 5.59 19.77
N LYS A 81 0.56 5.98 18.53
CA LYS A 81 -0.09 5.45 17.32
C LYS A 81 0.48 4.11 16.89
N LYS A 82 1.73 3.80 17.23
CA LYS A 82 2.26 2.43 17.20
C LYS A 82 1.53 1.63 18.27
N ASP A 83 0.54 0.88 17.76
CA ASP A 83 -0.37 -0.04 18.43
C ASP A 83 0.17 -0.60 19.74
N LYS A 84 -0.61 -0.42 20.80
CA LYS A 84 -0.43 -1.15 22.06
C LYS A 84 -0.34 -2.66 21.79
N ILE A 85 -1.14 -3.16 20.84
CA ILE A 85 -1.19 -4.57 20.43
C ILE A 85 0.11 -5.03 19.77
N LYS A 86 0.69 -4.24 18.85
CA LYS A 86 1.98 -4.60 18.23
C LYS A 86 3.13 -4.54 19.21
N ARG A 87 3.09 -3.61 20.18
CA ARG A 87 4.05 -3.58 21.29
C ARG A 87 3.91 -4.79 22.20
N ASP A 88 2.69 -5.14 22.58
CA ASP A 88 2.41 -6.31 23.42
C ASP A 88 2.80 -7.62 22.70
N GLU A 89 2.59 -7.72 21.37
CA GLU A 89 3.01 -8.85 20.54
C GLU A 89 4.54 -8.92 20.37
N GLU A 90 5.20 -7.80 20.09
CA GLU A 90 6.66 -7.72 20.00
C GLU A 90 7.33 -8.04 21.34
N ASP A 91 6.80 -7.51 22.45
CA ASP A 91 7.29 -7.78 23.82
C ASP A 91 7.09 -9.26 24.19
N ALA A 92 5.96 -9.87 23.84
CA ALA A 92 5.73 -11.30 24.06
C ALA A 92 6.68 -12.19 23.24
N LEU A 93 6.98 -11.81 21.99
CA LEU A 93 7.98 -12.50 21.17
C LEU A 93 9.39 -12.34 21.74
N LEU A 94 9.71 -11.15 22.23
CA LEU A 94 10.99 -10.84 22.84
C LEU A 94 11.21 -11.69 24.10
N ASP A 95 10.22 -11.75 24.99
CA ASP A 95 10.25 -12.56 26.22
C ASP A 95 10.42 -14.06 25.93
N LEU A 96 9.73 -14.56 24.90
CA LEU A 96 9.92 -15.93 24.42
C LEU A 96 11.37 -16.20 23.95
N TYR A 97 11.98 -15.26 23.24
CA TYR A 97 13.36 -15.43 22.79
C TYR A 97 14.39 -15.23 23.89
N MET A 98 14.16 -14.32 24.84
CA MET A 98 15.04 -14.09 25.99
C MET A 98 15.00 -15.28 26.96
N SER A 99 13.82 -15.83 27.24
CA SER A 99 13.69 -17.07 28.02
C SER A 99 14.34 -18.27 27.32
N ALA A 100 14.25 -18.37 25.99
CA ALA A 100 14.90 -19.44 25.22
C ALA A 100 16.43 -19.39 25.26
N ILE A 101 17.04 -18.22 25.50
CA ILE A 101 18.49 -18.04 25.66
C ILE A 101 18.92 -17.87 27.13
N GLY A 102 17.99 -18.00 28.07
CA GLY A 102 18.26 -18.00 29.51
C GLY A 102 18.60 -16.64 30.12
N MET A 103 18.08 -15.54 29.55
CA MET A 103 18.14 -14.18 30.11
C MET A 103 16.82 -13.75 30.72
#